data_AF-A0A7C5I120-F1
#
_entry.id   AF-A0A7C5I120-F1
#
_cell.length_a   1.000
_cell.length_b   1.000
_cell.length_c   1.000
_cell.angle_alpha   90.00
_cell.angle_beta   90.00
_cell.angle_gamma   90.00
#
_symmetry.space_group_name_H-M   'P 1'
#
loop_
_entity.id
_entity.type
_entity.pdbx_description
1 polymer ?
#
loop_
_entity_poly.entity_id
_entity_poly.type
_entity_poly.pdbx_seq_one_letter_code
_entity_poly.pdbx_strand_id
1 'polypeptide(L)'
;ALPSGYRKAARIMHIAERLHLTVVTFIDTPGAYPGIEAEAANIAGAIAECIATMLSLSVPTVAVILGEGGSGGAIALAAADRVLMLENSTYTVISPEGAAAILWKDAAAAPQAAQALALSAPRLLELGVIDEVIPEPLGGAHVDPDATAQAIRDAVKRHVSELEGLPLDERRKLRYSRYRNAGNCGAKAKAD
;
A
#
# COMPACT_ATOMS: atom_id res chain seq x y z
N ALA A 1 -3.54 8.06 -10.18
CA ALA A 1 -2.55 8.24 -11.29
C ALA A 1 -3.10 7.76 -12.65
N LEU A 2 -2.57 8.28 -13.76
CA LEU A 2 -2.82 7.80 -15.14
C LEU A 2 -2.03 6.51 -15.47
N PRO A 3 -2.37 5.76 -16.54
CA PRO A 3 -1.66 4.52 -16.91
C PRO A 3 -0.16 4.72 -17.15
N SER A 4 0.21 5.86 -17.73
CA SER A 4 1.61 6.25 -17.96
C SER A 4 2.42 6.34 -16.65
N GLY A 5 1.79 6.69 -15.54
CA GLY A 5 2.41 6.73 -14.22
C GLY A 5 2.83 5.35 -13.74
N TYR A 6 1.94 4.36 -13.83
CA TYR A 6 2.24 2.98 -13.44
C TYR A 6 3.29 2.34 -14.37
N ARG A 7 3.20 2.57 -15.68
CA ARG A 7 4.25 2.11 -16.62
C ARG A 7 5.61 2.74 -16.33
N LYS A 8 5.64 4.02 -15.95
CA LYS A 8 6.87 4.70 -15.49
C LYS A 8 7.40 4.04 -14.22
N ALA A 9 6.53 3.73 -13.26
CA ALA A 9 6.92 3.07 -12.01
C ALA A 9 7.53 1.68 -12.27
N ALA A 10 6.86 0.83 -13.05
CA ALA A 10 7.38 -0.48 -13.47
C ALA A 10 8.75 -0.37 -14.17
N ARG A 11 8.92 0.62 -15.08
CA ARG A 11 10.22 0.88 -15.72
C ARG A 11 11.31 1.25 -14.72
N ILE A 12 11.00 2.08 -13.71
CA ILE A 12 11.96 2.47 -12.66
C ILE A 12 12.31 1.25 -11.79
N MET A 13 11.33 0.42 -11.45
CA MET A 13 11.55 -0.83 -10.70
C MET A 13 12.51 -1.78 -11.44
N HIS A 14 12.34 -1.96 -12.75
CA HIS A 14 13.28 -2.75 -13.57
C HIS A 14 14.68 -2.13 -13.66
N ILE A 15 14.80 -0.80 -13.62
CA ILE A 15 16.12 -0.14 -13.55
C ILE A 15 16.75 -0.42 -12.18
N ALA A 16 16.00 -0.25 -11.09
CA ALA A 16 16.47 -0.53 -9.74
C ALA A 16 16.95 -1.97 -9.60
N GLU A 17 16.18 -2.93 -10.14
CA GLU A 17 16.57 -4.34 -10.14
C GLU A 17 17.89 -4.60 -10.86
N ARG A 18 18.06 -4.07 -12.08
CA ARG A 18 19.30 -4.24 -12.86
C ARG A 18 20.52 -3.62 -12.19
N LEU A 19 20.31 -2.59 -11.37
CA LEU A 19 21.35 -1.91 -10.61
C LEU A 19 21.49 -2.48 -9.18
N HIS A 20 20.73 -3.52 -8.84
CA HIS A 20 20.69 -4.11 -7.50
C HIS A 20 20.38 -3.09 -6.39
N LEU A 21 19.50 -2.13 -6.69
CA LEU A 21 19.08 -1.09 -5.75
C LEU A 21 17.76 -1.47 -5.08
N THR A 22 17.71 -1.28 -3.77
CA THR A 22 16.47 -1.34 -2.99
C THR A 22 15.43 -0.35 -3.51
N VAL A 23 14.17 -0.78 -3.58
CA VAL A 23 13.04 0.05 -4.02
C VAL A 23 12.22 0.49 -2.80
N VAL A 24 12.09 1.80 -2.62
CA VAL A 24 11.18 2.39 -1.63
C VAL A 24 10.08 3.15 -2.36
N THR A 25 8.82 2.84 -2.07
CA THR A 25 7.66 3.54 -2.65
C THR A 25 6.95 4.37 -1.58
N PHE A 26 6.54 5.57 -1.94
CA PHE A 26 5.71 6.44 -1.12
C PHE A 26 4.34 6.57 -1.79
N ILE A 27 3.29 6.31 -1.02
CA ILE A 27 1.93 6.20 -1.53
C ILE A 27 1.06 7.25 -0.85
N ASP A 28 0.50 8.14 -1.66
CA ASP A 28 -0.47 9.13 -1.27
C ASP A 28 -1.37 9.40 -2.49
N THR A 29 -2.47 8.67 -2.57
CA THR A 29 -3.36 8.67 -3.73
C THR A 29 -4.79 8.27 -3.33
N PRO A 30 -5.82 9.01 -3.76
CA PRO A 30 -7.21 8.58 -3.59
C PRO A 30 -7.56 7.38 -4.48
N GLY A 31 -6.75 7.15 -5.52
CA GLY A 31 -6.87 5.98 -6.40
C GLY A 31 -6.29 6.21 -7.80
N ALA A 32 -6.46 5.21 -8.66
CA ALA A 32 -6.21 5.40 -10.09
C ALA A 32 -7.20 6.43 -10.67
N TYR A 33 -6.77 7.21 -11.66
CA TYR A 33 -7.64 8.23 -12.25
C TYR A 33 -8.76 7.56 -13.08
N PRO A 34 -10.05 7.70 -12.72
CA PRO A 34 -11.14 6.97 -13.35
C PRO A 34 -11.71 7.72 -14.57
N GLY A 35 -10.84 8.08 -15.52
CA GLY A 35 -11.21 8.85 -16.72
C GLY A 35 -11.27 8.01 -17.99
N ILE A 36 -12.02 8.47 -19.00
CA ILE A 36 -12.16 7.79 -20.30
C ILE A 36 -10.78 7.59 -20.96
N GLU A 37 -9.90 8.58 -20.85
CA GLU A 37 -8.55 8.52 -21.41
C GLU A 37 -7.70 7.46 -20.69
N ALA A 38 -7.91 7.26 -19.39
CA ALA A 38 -7.21 6.24 -18.62
C ALA A 38 -7.69 4.84 -18.99
N GLU A 39 -9.00 4.65 -19.13
CA GLU A 39 -9.59 3.40 -19.61
C GLU A 39 -9.12 3.05 -21.03
N ALA A 40 -9.22 4.01 -21.96
CA ALA A 40 -8.75 3.84 -23.34
C ALA A 40 -7.26 3.50 -23.43
N ALA A 41 -6.45 4.01 -22.48
CA ALA A 41 -5.03 3.70 -22.37
C ALA A 41 -4.72 2.49 -21.46
N ASN A 42 -5.72 1.67 -21.13
CA ASN A 42 -5.63 0.42 -20.35
C ASN A 42 -5.02 0.60 -18.95
N ILE A 43 -5.71 1.38 -18.11
CA ILE A 43 -5.33 1.60 -16.71
C ILE A 43 -5.26 0.30 -15.90
N ALA A 44 -6.22 -0.61 -16.10
CA ALA A 44 -6.26 -1.89 -15.40
C ALA A 44 -5.02 -2.75 -15.71
N GLY A 45 -4.65 -2.84 -17.00
CA GLY A 45 -3.44 -3.54 -17.42
C GLY A 45 -2.17 -2.89 -16.87
N ALA A 46 -2.10 -1.55 -16.84
CA ALA A 46 -0.95 -0.84 -16.27
C ALA A 46 -0.78 -1.07 -14.76
N ILE A 47 -1.89 -1.13 -14.02
CA ILE A 47 -1.89 -1.49 -12.59
C ILE A 47 -1.44 -2.94 -12.41
N ALA A 48 -2.04 -3.88 -13.16
CA ALA A 48 -1.70 -5.30 -13.08
C ALA A 48 -0.23 -5.57 -13.39
N GLU A 49 0.32 -4.93 -14.44
CA GLU A 49 1.74 -4.98 -14.80
C GLU A 49 2.60 -4.46 -13.65
N CYS A 50 2.25 -3.33 -13.05
CA CYS A 50 3.00 -2.75 -11.93
C CYS A 50 3.03 -3.67 -10.70
N ILE A 51 1.88 -4.28 -10.35
CA ILE A 51 1.79 -5.28 -9.27
C ILE A 51 2.69 -6.48 -9.59
N ALA A 52 2.60 -7.03 -10.80
CA ALA A 52 3.39 -8.18 -11.22
C ALA A 52 4.90 -7.87 -11.19
N THR A 53 5.30 -6.69 -11.68
CA THR A 53 6.68 -6.21 -11.58
C THR A 53 7.12 -6.15 -10.11
N MET A 54 6.38 -5.46 -9.24
CA MET A 54 6.74 -5.31 -7.83
C MET A 54 6.90 -6.67 -7.12
N LEU A 55 5.99 -7.62 -7.37
CA LEU A 55 6.04 -8.97 -6.79
C LEU A 55 7.21 -9.81 -7.30
N SER A 56 7.69 -9.58 -8.52
CA SER A 56 8.78 -10.36 -9.15
C SER A 56 10.20 -9.88 -8.84
N LEU A 57 10.33 -8.63 -8.35
CA LEU A 57 11.62 -8.00 -8.07
C LEU A 57 12.53 -8.85 -7.19
N SER A 58 13.79 -8.97 -7.60
CA SER A 58 14.87 -9.61 -6.84
C SER A 58 15.58 -8.70 -5.84
N VAL A 59 15.26 -7.40 -5.79
CA VAL A 59 15.81 -6.42 -4.83
C VAL A 59 14.84 -6.16 -3.68
N PRO A 60 15.29 -5.73 -2.48
CA PRO A 60 14.41 -5.41 -1.36
C PRO A 60 13.37 -4.36 -1.73
N THR A 61 12.13 -4.53 -1.27
CA THR A 61 11.06 -3.57 -1.52
C THR A 61 10.34 -3.16 -0.24
N VAL A 62 10.25 -1.84 0.00
CA VAL A 62 9.51 -1.28 1.15
C VAL A 62 8.52 -0.24 0.63
N ALA A 63 7.25 -0.40 0.98
CA ALA A 63 6.20 0.58 0.66
C ALA A 63 5.79 1.34 1.91
N VAL A 64 5.57 2.65 1.78
CA VAL A 64 5.10 3.51 2.87
C VAL A 64 3.85 4.26 2.42
N ILE A 65 2.73 4.05 3.11
CA ILE A 65 1.53 4.87 2.93
C ILE A 65 1.68 6.14 3.78
N LEU A 66 1.73 7.29 3.12
CA LEU A 66 1.90 8.59 3.76
C LEU A 66 0.56 9.25 4.10
N GLY A 67 -0.43 9.09 3.23
CA GLY A 67 -1.75 9.71 3.39
C GLY A 67 -2.84 8.74 2.97
N GLU A 68 -3.33 8.89 1.76
CA GLU A 68 -4.36 7.98 1.22
C GLU A 68 -3.76 6.80 0.45
N GLY A 69 -4.18 5.60 0.81
CA GLY A 69 -3.91 4.35 0.12
C GLY A 69 -5.14 3.89 -0.67
N GLY A 70 -5.45 4.56 -1.76
CA GLY A 70 -6.66 4.27 -2.54
C GLY A 70 -6.56 3.07 -3.48
N SER A 71 -7.19 1.95 -3.10
CA SER A 71 -7.59 0.84 -3.96
C SER A 71 -6.47 0.30 -4.88
N GLY A 72 -6.84 -0.07 -6.11
CA GLY A 72 -5.94 -0.55 -7.17
C GLY A 72 -4.76 0.40 -7.46
N GLY A 73 -4.95 1.70 -7.24
CA GLY A 73 -3.90 2.69 -7.49
C GLY A 73 -2.78 2.66 -6.45
N ALA A 74 -3.11 2.42 -5.18
CA ALA A 74 -2.14 2.26 -4.12
C ALA A 74 -1.44 0.89 -4.17
N ILE A 75 -2.21 -0.20 -4.32
CA ILE A 75 -1.64 -1.56 -4.30
C ILE A 75 -0.65 -1.82 -5.45
N ALA A 76 -0.79 -1.11 -6.57
CA ALA A 76 0.18 -1.11 -7.67
C ALA A 76 1.62 -0.85 -7.20
N LEU A 77 1.79 -0.06 -6.13
CA LEU A 77 3.09 0.32 -5.57
C LEU A 77 3.31 -0.26 -4.16
N ALA A 78 2.31 -0.90 -3.56
CA ALA A 78 2.37 -1.45 -2.21
C ALA A 78 2.59 -2.97 -2.15
N ALA A 79 2.65 -3.65 -3.30
CA ALA A 79 2.89 -5.09 -3.40
C ALA A 79 4.37 -5.46 -3.10
N ALA A 80 4.87 -5.08 -1.92
CA ALA A 80 6.26 -5.09 -1.50
C ALA A 80 6.62 -6.18 -0.46
N ASP A 81 7.90 -6.31 -0.11
CA ASP A 81 8.37 -7.20 0.98
C ASP A 81 7.87 -6.71 2.35
N ARG A 82 7.79 -5.39 2.53
CA ARG A 82 7.27 -4.71 3.72
C ARG A 82 6.36 -3.55 3.33
N VAL A 83 5.27 -3.38 4.06
CA VAL A 83 4.32 -2.27 3.91
C VAL A 83 4.22 -1.57 5.25
N LEU A 84 4.57 -0.29 5.28
CA LEU A 84 4.51 0.58 6.45
C LEU A 84 3.42 1.63 6.24
N MET A 85 2.83 2.12 7.31
CA MET A 85 1.81 3.17 7.26
C MET A 85 2.07 4.23 8.31
N LEU A 86 1.92 5.51 7.97
CA LEU A 86 1.80 6.55 9.00
C LEU A 86 0.53 6.33 9.83
N GLU A 87 0.53 6.71 11.10
CA GLU A 87 -0.54 6.40 12.06
C GLU A 87 -1.93 6.88 11.63
N ASN A 88 -2.01 8.04 10.98
CA ASN A 88 -3.25 8.66 10.51
C ASN A 88 -3.51 8.40 9.02
N SER A 89 -2.61 7.69 8.32
CA SER A 89 -2.84 7.26 6.94
C SER A 89 -3.93 6.20 6.84
N THR A 90 -4.52 6.09 5.66
CA THR A 90 -5.60 5.14 5.38
C THR A 90 -5.23 4.21 4.23
N TYR A 91 -5.71 2.97 4.25
CA TYR A 91 -5.52 2.06 3.13
C TYR A 91 -6.79 1.22 2.93
N THR A 92 -7.43 1.37 1.77
CA THR A 92 -8.78 0.83 1.54
C THR A 92 -8.96 0.33 0.10
N VAL A 93 -9.87 -0.62 -0.08
CA VAL A 93 -10.29 -1.14 -1.40
C VAL A 93 -11.22 -0.17 -2.14
N ILE A 94 -11.93 0.69 -1.42
CA ILE A 94 -12.88 1.67 -1.95
C ILE A 94 -12.91 2.88 -1.02
N SER A 95 -13.16 4.09 -1.54
CA SER A 95 -13.34 5.25 -0.67
C SER A 95 -14.56 5.05 0.25
N PRO A 96 -14.54 5.57 1.48
CA PRO A 96 -15.70 5.52 2.37
C PRO A 96 -16.98 6.06 1.74
N GLU A 97 -16.89 7.14 0.97
CA GLU A 97 -18.01 7.75 0.25
C GLU A 97 -18.56 6.81 -0.82
N GLY A 98 -17.69 6.12 -1.55
CA GLY A 98 -18.08 5.14 -2.56
C GLY A 98 -18.79 3.94 -1.93
N ALA A 99 -18.25 3.41 -0.83
CA ALA A 99 -18.91 2.33 -0.08
C ALA A 99 -20.26 2.76 0.49
N ALA A 100 -20.35 3.97 1.04
CA ALA A 100 -21.58 4.55 1.58
C ALA A 100 -22.68 4.67 0.51
N ALA A 101 -22.33 5.20 -0.67
CA ALA A 101 -23.25 5.33 -1.79
C ALA A 101 -23.75 3.98 -2.33
N ILE A 102 -22.95 2.90 -2.23
CA ILE A 102 -23.34 1.57 -2.71
C ILE A 102 -24.16 0.80 -1.67
N LEU A 103 -23.64 0.71 -0.43
CA LEU A 103 -24.22 -0.15 0.61
C LEU A 103 -25.37 0.52 1.36
N TRP A 104 -25.28 1.83 1.60
CA TRP A 104 -26.29 2.61 2.30
C TRP A 104 -27.14 3.48 1.38
N LYS A 105 -26.78 3.60 0.09
CA LYS A 105 -27.44 4.51 -0.87
C LYS A 105 -27.43 5.97 -0.43
N ASP A 106 -26.48 6.33 0.44
CA ASP A 106 -26.35 7.66 1.01
C ASP A 106 -24.86 7.96 1.25
N ALA A 107 -24.33 8.98 0.58
CA ALA A 107 -22.94 9.39 0.74
C ALA A 107 -22.67 9.98 2.14
N ALA A 108 -23.68 10.50 2.84
CA ALA A 108 -23.54 11.00 4.20
C ALA A 108 -23.20 9.89 5.21
N ALA A 109 -23.43 8.62 4.85
CA ALA A 109 -23.02 7.47 5.65
C ALA A 109 -21.50 7.14 5.55
N ALA A 110 -20.68 8.00 4.94
CA ALA A 110 -19.23 7.79 4.82
C ALA A 110 -18.52 7.51 6.17
N PRO A 111 -18.82 8.18 7.30
CA PRO A 111 -18.20 7.83 8.58
C PRO A 111 -18.53 6.41 9.04
N GLN A 112 -19.76 5.93 8.80
CA GLN A 112 -20.17 4.57 9.10
C GLN A 112 -19.45 3.56 8.19
N ALA A 113 -19.33 3.87 6.90
CA ALA A 113 -18.60 3.04 5.95
C ALA A 113 -17.11 2.96 6.29
N ALA A 114 -16.49 4.09 6.68
CA ALA A 114 -15.09 4.14 7.08
C ALA A 114 -14.78 3.21 8.26
N GLN A 115 -15.65 3.21 9.28
CA GLN A 115 -15.53 2.31 10.42
C GLN A 115 -15.67 0.84 10.00
N ALA A 116 -16.66 0.53 9.15
CA ALA A 116 -16.89 -0.83 8.67
C ALA A 116 -15.75 -1.38 7.79
N LEU A 117 -15.10 -0.50 7.02
CA LEU A 117 -13.98 -0.86 6.12
C LEU A 117 -12.66 -1.14 6.85
N ALA A 118 -12.54 -0.80 8.14
CA ALA A 118 -11.35 -1.10 8.94
C ALA A 118 -10.03 -0.55 8.33
N LEU A 119 -10.09 0.67 7.81
CA LEU A 119 -9.05 1.30 6.98
C LEU A 119 -7.85 1.92 7.74
N SER A 120 -7.86 1.91 9.07
CA SER A 120 -6.84 2.56 9.90
C SER A 120 -5.58 1.72 10.05
N ALA A 121 -4.42 2.39 10.18
CA ALA A 121 -3.13 1.73 10.30
C ALA A 121 -3.06 0.68 11.44
N PRO A 122 -3.54 0.96 12.68
CA PRO A 122 -3.51 -0.03 13.75
C PRO A 122 -4.34 -1.28 13.43
N ARG A 123 -5.50 -1.10 12.80
CA ARG A 123 -6.38 -2.21 12.47
C ARG A 123 -5.80 -3.08 11.34
N LEU A 124 -5.17 -2.45 10.36
CA LEU A 124 -4.49 -3.16 9.28
C LEU A 124 -3.24 -3.90 9.76
N LEU A 125 -2.58 -3.40 10.80
CA LEU A 125 -1.49 -4.12 11.47
C LEU A 125 -2.01 -5.40 12.16
N GLU A 126 -3.10 -5.31 12.91
CA GLU A 126 -3.75 -6.48 13.54
C GLU A 126 -4.18 -7.54 12.52
N LEU A 127 -4.61 -7.12 11.35
CA LEU A 127 -5.01 -8.00 10.25
C LEU A 127 -3.81 -8.58 9.46
N GLY A 128 -2.58 -8.14 9.75
CA GLY A 128 -1.38 -8.56 9.04
C GLY A 128 -1.28 -8.04 7.60
N VAL A 129 -2.02 -6.97 7.27
CA VAL A 129 -1.99 -6.33 5.95
C VAL A 129 -0.74 -5.44 5.81
N ILE A 130 -0.31 -4.84 6.92
CA ILE A 130 0.91 -4.02 7.04
C ILE A 130 1.83 -4.58 8.12
N ASP A 131 3.08 -4.13 8.10
CA ASP A 131 4.15 -4.63 8.99
C ASP A 131 4.47 -3.67 10.13
N GLU A 132 4.23 -2.37 9.93
CA GLU A 132 4.53 -1.36 10.95
C GLU A 132 3.63 -0.13 10.80
N VAL A 133 3.22 0.41 11.96
CA VAL A 133 2.63 1.75 12.06
C VAL A 133 3.74 2.71 12.52
N ILE A 134 3.99 3.73 11.70
CA ILE A 134 4.96 4.78 11.97
C ILE A 134 4.22 5.91 12.70
N PRO A 135 4.62 6.28 13.92
CA PRO A 135 3.94 7.32 14.69
C PRO A 135 4.11 8.69 14.03
N GLU A 136 3.10 9.53 14.19
CA GLU A 136 3.12 10.94 13.79
C GLU A 136 3.29 11.85 15.01
N PRO A 137 3.76 13.10 14.81
CA PRO A 137 3.74 14.13 15.84
C PRO A 137 2.33 14.34 16.39
N LEU A 138 2.22 14.81 17.65
CA LEU A 138 0.93 15.16 18.22
C LEU A 138 0.21 16.22 17.35
N GLY A 139 -0.94 15.86 16.82
CA GLY A 139 -1.70 16.69 15.87
C GLY A 139 -1.52 16.31 14.39
N GLY A 140 -0.66 15.34 14.08
CA GLY A 140 -0.46 14.75 12.74
C GLY A 140 0.84 15.19 12.06
N ALA A 141 1.18 14.51 10.97
CA ALA A 141 2.45 14.65 10.24
C ALA A 141 2.77 16.05 9.75
N HIS A 142 1.73 16.85 9.47
CA HIS A 142 1.88 18.21 8.98
C HIS A 142 2.36 19.19 10.06
N VAL A 143 2.25 18.83 11.35
CA VAL A 143 2.68 19.67 12.47
C VAL A 143 4.20 19.76 12.56
N ASP A 144 4.89 18.65 12.31
CA ASP A 144 6.36 18.59 12.27
C ASP A 144 6.82 17.63 11.15
N PRO A 145 6.88 18.13 9.90
CA PRO A 145 7.28 17.32 8.76
C PRO A 145 8.69 16.75 8.85
N ASP A 146 9.60 17.45 9.54
CA ASP A 146 10.99 17.00 9.73
C ASP A 146 11.03 15.80 10.69
N ALA A 147 10.28 15.87 11.79
CA ALA A 147 10.12 14.73 12.70
C ALA A 147 9.42 13.53 12.03
N THR A 148 8.39 13.77 11.20
CA THR A 148 7.76 12.69 10.43
C THR A 148 8.72 12.07 9.43
N ALA A 149 9.48 12.87 8.68
CA ALA A 149 10.49 12.38 7.74
C ALA A 149 11.58 11.58 8.46
N GLN A 150 11.97 12.01 9.66
CA GLN A 150 12.89 11.28 10.53
C GLN A 150 12.34 9.90 10.90
N ALA A 151 11.10 9.83 11.36
CA ALA A 151 10.44 8.58 11.76
C ALA A 151 10.31 7.61 10.57
N ILE A 152 9.88 8.11 9.41
CA ILE A 152 9.83 7.32 8.16
C ILE A 152 11.20 6.77 7.81
N ARG A 153 12.24 7.63 7.83
CA ARG A 153 13.60 7.23 7.49
C ARG A 153 14.10 6.10 8.39
N ASP A 154 13.86 6.22 9.69
CA ASP A 154 14.36 5.25 10.67
C ASP A 154 13.63 3.90 10.53
N ALA A 155 12.32 3.93 10.30
CA ALA A 155 11.53 2.74 9.99
C ALA A 155 11.99 2.07 8.69
N VAL A 156 12.09 2.83 7.59
CA VAL A 156 12.55 2.31 6.29
C VAL A 156 13.95 1.72 6.41
N LYS A 157 14.89 2.39 7.10
CA LYS A 157 16.25 1.88 7.29
C LYS A 157 16.28 0.55 8.04
N ARG A 158 15.48 0.39 9.10
CA ARG A 158 15.37 -0.90 9.82
C ARG A 158 14.89 -2.00 8.91
N HIS A 159 13.75 -1.81 8.24
CA HIS A 159 13.17 -2.81 7.35
C HIS A 159 14.09 -3.14 6.16
N VAL A 160 14.75 -2.14 5.57
CA VAL A 160 15.73 -2.38 4.50
C VAL A 160 16.91 -3.20 5.02
N SER A 161 17.48 -2.85 6.17
CA SER A 161 18.60 -3.60 6.75
C SER A 161 18.22 -5.05 7.08
N GLU A 162 17.00 -5.29 7.58
CA GLU A 162 16.49 -6.64 7.82
C GLU A 162 16.36 -7.44 6.51
N LEU A 163 15.78 -6.83 5.46
CA LEU A 163 15.56 -7.46 4.17
C LEU A 163 16.86 -7.73 3.40
N GLU A 164 17.86 -6.85 3.53
CA GLU A 164 19.21 -7.03 2.96
C GLU A 164 19.98 -8.16 3.65
N GLY A 165 19.66 -8.45 4.91
CA GLY A 165 20.19 -9.60 5.64
C GLY A 165 19.62 -10.95 5.22
N LEU A 166 18.53 -10.97 4.43
CA LEU A 166 17.89 -12.20 3.98
C LEU A 166 18.40 -12.65 2.60
N PRO A 167 18.69 -13.95 2.41
CA PRO A 167 18.95 -14.50 1.09
C PRO A 167 17.79 -14.25 0.13
N LEU A 168 18.09 -14.00 -1.15
CA LEU A 168 17.10 -13.71 -2.20
C LEU A 168 15.93 -14.71 -2.22
N ASP A 169 16.24 -16.01 -2.18
CA ASP A 169 15.24 -17.08 -2.26
C ASP A 169 14.31 -17.07 -1.04
N GLU A 170 14.84 -16.75 0.14
CA GLU A 170 14.05 -16.63 1.36
C GLU A 170 13.14 -15.42 1.30
N ARG A 171 13.66 -14.25 0.90
CA ARG A 171 12.86 -13.03 0.75
C ARG A 171 11.73 -13.20 -0.27
N ARG A 172 11.99 -13.85 -1.41
CA ARG A 172 10.95 -14.19 -2.40
C ARG A 172 9.89 -15.13 -1.83
N LYS A 173 10.28 -16.15 -1.05
CA LYS A 173 9.34 -17.06 -0.37
C LYS A 173 8.47 -16.31 0.63
N LEU A 174 9.06 -15.41 1.42
CA LEU A 174 8.34 -14.59 2.40
C LEU A 174 7.31 -13.68 1.70
N ARG A 175 7.72 -12.97 0.64
CA ARG A 175 6.81 -12.14 -0.16
C ARG A 175 5.67 -12.96 -0.75
N TYR A 176 5.98 -14.09 -1.37
CA TYR A 176 4.96 -14.97 -1.92
C TYR A 176 3.99 -15.46 -0.84
N SER A 177 4.51 -15.93 0.30
CA SER A 177 3.71 -16.40 1.44
C SER A 177 2.77 -15.32 1.96
N ARG A 178 3.28 -14.09 2.13
CA ARG A 178 2.48 -12.92 2.56
C ARG A 178 1.23 -12.75 1.70
N TYR A 179 1.41 -12.64 0.38
CA TYR A 179 0.29 -12.37 -0.53
C TYR A 179 -0.57 -13.61 -0.79
N ARG A 180 0.02 -14.81 -0.76
CA ARG A 180 -0.73 -16.06 -0.95
C ARG A 180 -1.65 -16.38 0.23
N ASN A 181 -1.23 -16.01 1.43
CA ASN A 181 -1.97 -16.26 2.67
C ASN A 181 -2.78 -15.03 3.13
N ALA A 182 -2.81 -13.95 2.34
CA ALA A 182 -3.65 -12.81 2.62
C ALA A 182 -5.13 -13.21 2.56
N GLY A 183 -5.87 -12.91 3.63
CA GLY A 183 -7.29 -13.24 3.79
C GLY A 183 -7.53 -14.56 4.54
N ASN A 184 -8.64 -14.63 5.26
CA ASN A 184 -9.01 -15.80 6.06
C ASN A 184 -10.06 -16.66 5.34
N CYS A 185 -9.62 -17.62 4.52
CA CYS A 185 -10.49 -18.69 4.04
C CYS A 185 -10.78 -19.69 5.17
N GLY A 186 -11.61 -19.31 6.15
CA GLY A 186 -12.02 -20.22 7.23
C GLY A 186 -12.41 -19.59 8.57
N ALA A 187 -12.33 -18.27 8.74
CA ALA A 187 -12.87 -17.62 9.93
C ALA A 187 -14.41 -17.68 9.86
N LYS A 188 -15.03 -18.64 10.58
CA LYS A 188 -16.45 -18.55 10.89
C LYS A 188 -16.68 -17.17 11.51
N ALA A 189 -17.53 -16.36 10.88
CA ALA A 189 -18.00 -15.12 11.49
C ALA A 189 -18.45 -15.48 12.92
N LYS A 190 -17.77 -14.92 13.93
CA LYS A 190 -18.32 -14.96 15.28
C LYS A 190 -19.62 -14.17 15.18
N ALA A 191 -20.74 -14.89 15.26
CA ALA A 191 -22.04 -14.31 15.44
C ALA A 191 -22.05 -13.70 16.84
N ASP A 192 -22.14 -12.38 16.91
CA ASP A 192 -22.65 -11.68 18.08
C ASP A 192 -24.19 -11.59 17.97
#